data_AF-A0A940FPE9-F1
#
_entry.id   AF-A0A940FPE9-F1
#
_cell.length_a   1.000
_cell.length_b   1.000
_cell.length_c   1.000
_cell.angle_alpha   90.00
_cell.angle_beta   90.00
_cell.angle_gamma   90.00
#
_symmetry.space_group_name_H-M   'P 1'
#
loop_
_entity.id
_entity.type
_entity.pdbx_description
1 polymer ?
#
loop_
_entity_poly.entity_id
_entity_poly.type
_entity_poly.pdbx_seq_one_letter_code
_entity_poly.pdbx_strand_id
1 'polypeptide(L)'
;MIMRIGYLFILIIIASANLPAQEKLKFHSQNYVGLLSGSYGNSLQLQTINGLQWKTLFAGLGTGLDYYYFRSVPLFLSVNKFICPCQRSFFFNVDGGVNWVWETASMKNNFWTTSDYSPSLYWGAGFGYKIGLKNNRDAFMMGLGYSSKHVKENIRSAFPCQVPPCPDAERYDYRLNRLSLKVGWQF
;
A
#
# COMPACT_ATOMS: atom_id res chain seq x y z
N MET A 1 -3.12 26.01 19.39
CA MET A 1 -3.73 24.65 19.40
C MET A 1 -2.79 23.55 18.88
N ILE A 2 -1.85 23.85 17.98
CA ILE A 2 -0.88 22.88 17.41
C ILE A 2 0.14 22.34 18.43
N MET A 3 0.55 23.18 19.39
CA MET A 3 1.58 22.82 20.38
C MET A 3 1.16 21.73 21.38
N ARG A 4 -0.15 21.51 21.58
CA ARG A 4 -0.67 20.47 22.49
C ARG A 4 -0.67 19.06 21.90
N ILE A 5 -0.68 18.95 20.56
CA ILE A 5 -0.69 17.66 19.85
C ILE A 5 0.70 17.02 19.85
N GLY A 6 1.77 17.83 19.83
CA GLY A 6 3.16 17.35 19.90
C GLY A 6 3.51 16.65 21.21
N TYR A 7 3.05 17.19 22.35
CA TYR A 7 3.28 16.57 23.66
C TYR A 7 2.58 15.22 23.82
N LEU A 8 1.41 15.03 23.18
CA LEU A 8 0.69 13.76 23.18
C LEU A 8 1.46 12.67 22.41
N PHE A 9 2.07 13.02 21.27
CA PHE A 9 2.93 12.09 20.53
C PHE A 9 4.19 11.71 21.31
N ILE A 10 4.81 12.66 22.00
CA ILE A 10 6.01 12.41 22.81
C ILE A 10 5.67 11.56 24.05
N LEU A 11 4.52 11.76 24.69
CA LEU A 11 4.05 10.94 25.82
C LEU A 11 3.76 9.49 25.42
N ILE A 12 3.24 9.25 24.20
CA ILE A 12 3.00 7.88 23.67
C ILE A 12 4.32 7.13 23.43
N ILE A 13 5.38 7.85 23.03
CA ILE A 13 6.71 7.26 22.78
C ILE A 13 7.43 6.95 24.10
N ILE A 14 7.26 7.78 25.14
CA ILE A 14 7.91 7.57 26.44
C ILE A 14 7.21 6.47 27.26
N ALA A 15 5.88 6.32 27.12
CA ALA A 15 5.12 5.28 27.82
C ALA A 15 5.42 3.85 27.34
N SER A 16 6.02 3.68 26.17
CA SER A 16 6.38 2.36 25.62
C SER A 16 7.78 1.87 26.00
N ALA A 17 8.56 2.65 26.78
CA ALA A 17 9.92 2.30 27.18
C ALA A 17 10.03 1.30 28.35
N ASN A 18 8.92 0.90 28.98
CA ASN A 18 8.90 -0.08 30.07
C ASN A 18 8.30 -1.42 29.63
N LEU A 19 8.95 -2.08 28.67
CA LEU A 19 8.60 -3.44 28.27
C LEU A 19 9.43 -4.47 29.09
N PRO A 20 8.77 -5.41 29.80
CA PRO A 20 9.46 -6.48 30.52
C PRO A 20 10.23 -7.43 29.57
N ALA A 21 11.42 -7.81 30.01
CA ALA A 21 12.25 -8.98 29.66
C ALA A 21 11.98 -9.74 28.32
N GLN A 22 12.80 -9.41 27.32
CA GLN A 22 13.33 -10.21 26.19
C GLN A 22 12.44 -11.27 25.52
N GLU A 23 11.31 -10.86 24.96
CA GLU A 23 10.80 -11.56 23.78
C GLU A 23 11.52 -11.06 22.52
N LYS A 24 12.16 -12.00 21.79
CA LYS A 24 13.04 -11.66 20.68
C LYS A 24 12.25 -11.08 19.51
N LEU A 25 12.53 -9.81 19.22
CA LEU A 25 12.13 -9.15 17.98
C LEU A 25 12.79 -9.87 16.81
N LYS A 26 12.02 -10.22 15.79
CA LYS A 26 12.52 -10.92 14.59
C LYS A 26 12.29 -10.06 13.36
N PHE A 27 13.31 -9.92 12.53
CA PHE A 27 13.14 -9.34 11.21
C PHE A 27 12.51 -10.36 10.28
N HIS A 28 11.58 -9.91 9.45
CA HIS A 28 10.97 -10.69 8.40
C HIS A 28 10.83 -9.87 7.12
N SER A 29 10.97 -10.54 5.98
CA SER A 29 10.68 -9.98 4.66
C SER A 29 9.54 -10.76 4.02
N GLN A 30 8.42 -10.09 3.75
CA GLN A 30 7.25 -10.69 3.11
C GLN A 30 7.14 -10.20 1.67
N ASN A 31 7.13 -11.13 0.72
CA ASN A 31 7.07 -10.84 -0.71
C ASN A 31 5.80 -11.46 -1.28
N TYR A 32 4.98 -10.67 -1.96
CA TYR A 32 3.67 -11.08 -2.48
C TYR A 32 3.58 -10.88 -3.99
N VAL A 33 2.91 -11.83 -4.63
CA VAL A 33 2.30 -11.71 -5.95
C VAL A 33 0.79 -11.69 -5.74
N GLY A 34 0.12 -10.70 -6.33
CA GLY A 34 -1.31 -10.48 -6.17
C GLY A 34 -2.03 -10.33 -7.49
N LEU A 35 -3.30 -10.76 -7.49
CA LEU A 35 -4.28 -10.46 -8.50
C LEU A 35 -5.26 -9.44 -7.92
N LEU A 36 -5.43 -8.32 -8.60
CA LEU A 36 -6.37 -7.25 -8.28
C LEU A 36 -7.57 -7.32 -9.22
N SER A 37 -8.78 -7.13 -8.69
CA SER A 37 -10.01 -7.09 -9.47
C SER A 37 -10.93 -5.95 -8.98
N GLY A 38 -11.56 -5.25 -9.92
CA GLY A 38 -12.54 -4.19 -9.63
C GLY A 38 -13.17 -3.66 -10.92
N SER A 39 -13.71 -2.44 -10.90
CA SER A 39 -14.44 -1.86 -12.04
C SER A 39 -13.64 -1.72 -13.33
N TYR A 40 -12.32 -1.57 -13.26
CA TYR A 40 -11.42 -1.44 -14.42
C TYR A 40 -10.81 -2.76 -14.89
N GLY A 41 -11.35 -3.90 -14.42
CA GLY A 41 -10.91 -5.24 -14.82
C GLY A 41 -9.94 -5.87 -13.82
N ASN A 42 -9.06 -6.74 -14.33
CA ASN A 42 -8.11 -7.51 -13.54
C ASN A 42 -6.67 -7.07 -13.82
N SER A 43 -5.82 -7.06 -12.81
CA SER A 43 -4.41 -6.67 -12.97
C SER A 43 -3.51 -7.35 -11.96
N LEU A 44 -2.21 -7.42 -12.26
CA LEU A 44 -1.22 -7.97 -11.35
C LEU A 44 -0.69 -6.92 -10.38
N GLN A 45 -0.24 -7.40 -9.23
CA GLN A 45 0.43 -6.61 -8.20
C GLN A 45 1.62 -7.40 -7.65
N LEU A 46 2.73 -6.71 -7.41
CA LEU A 46 3.90 -7.25 -6.71
C LEU A 46 4.14 -6.38 -5.48
N GLN A 47 4.42 -6.98 -4.33
CA GLN A 47 4.72 -6.23 -3.10
C GLN A 47 5.88 -6.88 -2.35
N THR A 48 6.70 -6.05 -1.72
CA THR A 48 7.70 -6.48 -0.74
C THR A 48 7.52 -5.65 0.53
N ILE A 49 7.55 -6.29 1.69
CA ILE A 49 7.34 -5.67 2.99
C ILE A 49 8.45 -6.15 3.92
N ASN A 50 9.23 -5.20 4.43
CA ASN A 50 10.36 -5.48 5.31
C ASN A 50 10.05 -4.90 6.68
N GLY A 51 10.13 -5.73 7.71
CA GLY A 51 9.61 -5.35 9.02
C GLY A 51 10.05 -6.22 10.16
N LEU A 52 9.51 -5.90 11.33
CA LEU A 52 9.83 -6.53 12.60
C LEU A 52 8.57 -7.20 13.14
N GLN A 53 8.71 -8.43 13.60
CA GLN A 53 7.68 -9.20 14.27
C GLN A 53 8.01 -9.33 15.76
N TRP A 54 7.01 -9.00 16.57
CA TRP A 54 6.97 -9.24 17.99
C TRP A 54 5.70 -10.02 18.32
N LYS A 55 5.84 -11.24 18.86
CA LYS A 55 4.73 -12.17 19.11
C LYS A 55 3.91 -12.42 17.83
N THR A 56 2.66 -11.99 17.90
CA THR A 56 1.63 -12.07 16.89
C THR A 56 1.49 -10.79 16.07
N LEU A 57 2.28 -9.75 16.36
CA LEU A 57 2.24 -8.49 15.66
C LEU A 57 3.47 -8.35 14.78
N PHE A 58 3.27 -8.13 13.49
CA PHE A 58 4.32 -7.72 12.56
C PHE A 58 4.00 -6.32 12.06
N ALA A 59 5.01 -5.46 12.00
CA ALA A 59 4.91 -4.13 11.42
C ALA A 59 6.10 -3.90 10.49
N GLY A 60 5.86 -3.33 9.32
CA GLY A 60 6.91 -3.14 8.32
C GLY A 60 6.60 -2.02 7.33
N LEU A 61 7.65 -1.64 6.59
CA LEU A 61 7.55 -0.76 5.43
C LEU A 61 7.48 -1.61 4.17
N GLY A 62 6.49 -1.31 3.35
CA GLY A 62 6.20 -2.00 2.12
C GLY A 62 6.25 -1.10 0.91
N THR A 63 6.68 -1.65 -0.21
CA THR A 63 6.57 -1.03 -1.53
C THR A 63 6.16 -2.08 -2.57
N GLY A 64 5.76 -1.65 -3.76
CA GLY A 64 5.32 -2.58 -4.78
C GLY A 64 5.19 -2.01 -6.18
N LEU A 65 4.78 -2.88 -7.11
CA LEU A 65 4.33 -2.51 -8.44
C LEU A 65 2.85 -2.87 -8.55
N ASP A 66 2.05 -1.90 -8.95
CA ASP A 66 0.60 -2.02 -9.05
C ASP A 66 0.17 -1.62 -10.46
N TYR A 67 -0.31 -2.59 -11.23
CA TYR A 67 -0.69 -2.40 -12.64
C TYR A 67 -2.18 -2.07 -12.83
N TYR A 68 -2.92 -1.82 -11.74
CA TYR A 68 -4.37 -1.64 -11.83
C TYR A 68 -4.73 -0.24 -12.31
N TYR A 69 -5.32 -0.17 -13.51
CA TYR A 69 -5.68 1.04 -14.25
C TYR A 69 -4.47 1.93 -14.60
N PHE A 70 -3.84 2.52 -13.58
CA PHE A 70 -2.54 3.19 -13.71
C PHE A 70 -1.42 2.33 -13.15
N ARG A 71 -0.32 2.18 -13.91
CA ARG A 71 0.92 1.62 -13.38
C ARG A 71 1.42 2.53 -12.27
N SER A 72 1.64 1.98 -11.09
CA SER A 72 1.93 2.77 -9.89
C SER A 72 2.82 2.02 -8.91
N VAL A 73 3.44 2.79 -8.02
CA VAL A 73 4.35 2.34 -6.98
C VAL A 73 3.79 2.82 -5.64
N PRO A 74 3.08 1.98 -4.88
CA PRO A 74 2.67 2.32 -3.52
C PRO A 74 3.83 2.17 -2.55
N LEU A 75 3.99 3.11 -1.62
CA LEU A 75 4.82 2.99 -0.42
C LEU A 75 3.90 3.07 0.80
N PHE A 76 3.96 2.07 1.66
CA PHE A 76 2.99 1.91 2.73
C PHE A 76 3.60 1.33 3.99
N LEU A 77 3.00 1.66 5.13
CA LEU A 77 3.17 0.90 6.36
C LEU A 77 2.18 -0.26 6.34
N SER A 78 2.65 -1.44 6.75
CA SER A 78 1.84 -2.64 6.85
C SER A 78 1.89 -3.19 8.27
N VAL A 79 0.73 -3.55 8.80
CA VAL A 79 0.59 -4.19 10.11
C VAL A 79 -0.17 -5.50 9.93
N ASN A 80 0.46 -6.60 10.35
CA ASN A 80 -0.13 -7.93 10.36
C ASN A 80 -0.35 -8.38 11.80
N LYS A 81 -1.58 -8.76 12.14
CA LYS A 81 -1.93 -9.39 13.41
C LYS A 81 -2.25 -10.86 13.18
N PHE A 82 -1.34 -11.74 13.57
CA PHE A 82 -1.53 -13.18 13.61
C PHE A 82 -2.44 -13.57 14.80
N ILE A 83 -3.26 -14.61 14.64
CA ILE A 83 -4.10 -15.12 15.74
C ILE A 83 -3.24 -15.88 16.77
N CYS A 84 -2.28 -16.70 16.32
CA CYS A 84 -1.36 -17.43 17.18
C CYS A 84 0.11 -17.20 16.74
N PRO A 85 1.09 -17.35 17.66
CA PRO A 85 2.51 -17.38 17.31
C PRO A 85 2.94 -18.77 16.79
N CYS A 86 2.05 -19.49 16.11
CA CYS A 86 2.26 -20.86 15.69
C CYS A 86 2.60 -20.97 14.19
N GLN A 87 3.07 -22.14 13.75
CA GLN A 87 3.45 -22.41 12.36
C GLN A 87 2.29 -22.09 11.39
N ARG A 88 1.08 -22.44 11.79
CA ARG A 88 -0.13 -22.26 11.00
C ARG A 88 -1.01 -21.23 11.68
N SER A 89 -1.18 -20.06 11.09
CA SER A 89 -1.96 -19.00 11.71
C SER A 89 -2.74 -18.24 10.67
N PHE A 90 -4.00 -17.95 10.98
CA PHE A 90 -4.70 -16.85 10.33
C PHE A 90 -4.09 -15.52 10.74
N PHE A 91 -4.24 -14.51 9.90
CA PHE A 91 -3.82 -13.15 10.20
C PHE A 91 -4.78 -12.14 9.58
N PHE A 92 -4.82 -10.95 10.17
CA PHE A 92 -5.43 -9.76 9.59
C PHE A 92 -4.31 -8.81 9.17
N ASN A 93 -4.46 -8.17 8.01
CA ASN A 93 -3.52 -7.16 7.53
C ASN A 93 -4.23 -5.81 7.34
N VAL A 94 -3.51 -4.74 7.64
CA VAL A 94 -3.90 -3.37 7.29
C VAL A 94 -2.69 -2.65 6.73
N ASP A 95 -2.89 -1.99 5.59
CA ASP A 95 -1.89 -1.23 4.87
C ASP A 95 -2.34 0.23 4.75
N GLY A 96 -1.42 1.17 4.92
CA GLY A 96 -1.70 2.61 4.77
C GLY A 96 -0.47 3.36 4.29
N GLY A 97 -0.65 4.23 3.29
CA GLY A 97 0.47 4.98 2.72
C GLY A 97 0.10 5.84 1.53
N VAL A 98 1.09 6.02 0.66
CA VAL A 98 1.02 6.90 -0.51
C VAL A 98 1.33 6.12 -1.77
N ASN A 99 0.69 6.51 -2.87
CA ASN A 99 0.81 5.88 -4.17
C ASN A 99 1.25 6.89 -5.22
N TRP A 100 2.31 6.55 -5.94
CA TRP A 100 2.81 7.34 -7.08
C TRP A 100 2.47 6.63 -8.39
N VAL A 101 1.94 7.39 -9.34
CA VAL A 101 1.77 6.89 -10.71
C VAL A 101 3.12 6.90 -11.40
N TRP A 102 3.48 5.77 -12.00
CA TRP A 102 4.63 5.67 -12.89
C TRP A 102 4.15 5.95 -14.30
N GLU A 103 4.38 7.18 -14.75
CA GLU A 103 4.08 7.60 -16.12
C GLU A 103 4.87 6.79 -17.15
N THR A 104 4.17 6.11 -18.04
CA THR A 104 4.75 5.47 -19.22
C THR A 104 4.62 6.38 -20.44
N ALA A 105 5.43 6.14 -21.48
CA ALA A 105 5.36 6.91 -22.73
C ALA A 105 3.97 6.87 -23.39
N SER A 106 3.19 5.81 -23.15
CA SER A 106 1.79 5.69 -23.58
C SER A 106 0.80 6.56 -22.79
N MET A 107 1.19 7.07 -21.61
CA MET A 107 0.40 7.97 -20.77
C MET A 107 0.79 9.44 -20.94
N LYS A 108 2.00 9.69 -21.47
CA LYS A 108 2.41 11.04 -21.88
C LYS A 108 1.76 11.36 -23.22
N ASN A 109 0.76 12.23 -23.12
CA ASN A 109 -0.02 12.73 -24.23
C ASN A 109 0.82 13.43 -25.32
N ASN A 110 0.22 13.49 -26.50
CA ASN A 110 0.70 14.15 -27.72
C ASN A 110 1.01 15.65 -27.50
N PHE A 111 1.59 16.30 -28.52
CA PHE A 111 2.08 17.69 -28.55
C PHE A 111 1.15 18.78 -27.92
N TRP A 112 -0.13 18.48 -27.69
CA TRP A 112 -1.18 19.42 -27.26
C TRP A 112 -1.70 19.18 -25.84
N THR A 113 -1.34 18.07 -25.20
CA THR A 113 -1.91 17.70 -23.90
C THR A 113 -0.82 17.15 -22.98
N THR A 114 -0.80 17.59 -21.71
CA THR A 114 0.12 17.11 -20.68
C THR A 114 -0.70 16.61 -19.49
N SER A 115 -0.46 15.37 -19.06
CA SER A 115 -1.09 14.80 -17.87
C SER A 115 -0.08 14.80 -16.72
N ASP A 116 -0.42 15.48 -15.62
CA ASP A 116 0.35 15.50 -14.38
C ASP A 116 -0.35 14.68 -13.29
N TYR A 117 0.37 13.72 -12.70
CA TYR A 117 -0.16 12.87 -11.63
C TYR A 117 0.39 13.27 -10.26
N SER A 118 -0.51 13.45 -9.29
CA SER A 118 -0.11 13.77 -7.91
C SER A 118 -0.01 12.51 -7.03
N PRO A 119 0.94 12.48 -6.06
CA PRO A 119 0.96 11.46 -5.02
C PRO A 119 -0.38 11.42 -4.29
N SER A 120 -0.80 10.23 -3.92
CA SER A 120 -2.19 9.99 -3.54
C SER A 120 -2.34 8.95 -2.44
N LEU A 121 -3.45 8.95 -1.71
CA LEU A 121 -3.65 8.06 -0.58
C LEU A 121 -3.89 6.62 -1.04
N TYR A 122 -3.19 5.68 -0.40
CA TYR A 122 -3.39 4.24 -0.52
C TYR A 122 -3.73 3.65 0.85
N TRP A 123 -4.75 2.81 0.88
CA TRP A 123 -5.03 1.98 2.05
C TRP A 123 -5.58 0.62 1.63
N GLY A 124 -5.41 -0.35 2.50
CA GLY A 124 -5.96 -1.68 2.30
C GLY A 124 -6.15 -2.41 3.63
N ALA A 125 -7.04 -3.38 3.61
CA ALA A 125 -7.26 -4.29 4.72
C ALA A 125 -7.58 -5.67 4.18
N GLY A 126 -7.25 -6.71 4.93
CA GLY A 126 -7.50 -8.08 4.52
C GLY A 126 -7.31 -9.09 5.62
N PHE A 127 -7.53 -10.34 5.25
CA PHE A 127 -7.31 -11.50 6.09
C PHE A 127 -6.59 -12.56 5.28
N GLY A 128 -5.83 -13.40 5.97
CA GLY A 128 -5.06 -14.44 5.30
C GLY A 128 -4.67 -15.57 6.23
N TYR A 129 -3.91 -16.49 5.66
CA TYR A 129 -3.42 -17.69 6.32
C TYR A 129 -1.94 -17.88 6.03
N LYS A 130 -1.17 -18.15 7.09
CA LYS A 130 0.26 -18.42 7.07
C LYS A 130 0.51 -19.89 7.34
N ILE A 131 1.42 -20.49 6.58
CA ILE A 131 1.93 -21.85 6.77
C ILE A 131 3.45 -21.79 6.85
N GLY A 132 3.99 -21.90 8.06
CA GLY A 132 5.43 -21.98 8.33
C GLY A 132 6.02 -23.30 7.83
N LEU A 133 7.21 -23.22 7.24
CA LEU A 133 8.04 -24.37 6.85
C LEU A 133 9.01 -24.75 7.98
N LYS A 134 9.84 -25.78 7.75
CA LYS A 134 10.74 -26.37 8.74
C LYS A 134 11.59 -25.27 9.41
N ASN A 135 11.55 -25.23 10.75
CA ASN A 135 12.20 -24.26 11.65
C ASN A 135 11.61 -22.82 11.72
N ASN A 136 10.42 -22.54 11.18
CA ASN A 136 9.75 -21.22 11.28
C ASN A 136 10.56 -20.04 10.71
N ARG A 137 11.56 -20.32 9.87
CA ARG A 137 12.31 -19.28 9.16
C ARG A 137 11.49 -18.81 7.96
N ASP A 138 11.12 -19.78 7.13
CA ASP A 138 10.29 -19.51 5.96
C ASP A 138 8.80 -19.77 6.25
N ALA A 139 7.93 -19.00 5.61
CA ALA A 139 6.50 -19.27 5.60
C ALA A 139 5.85 -18.94 4.26
N PHE A 140 4.93 -19.79 3.84
CA PHE A 140 4.00 -19.49 2.76
C PHE A 140 2.82 -18.69 3.30
N MET A 141 2.36 -17.69 2.57
CA MET A 141 1.26 -16.82 2.95
C MET A 141 0.25 -16.71 1.81
N MET A 142 -1.02 -16.74 2.16
CA MET A 142 -2.12 -16.48 1.22
C MET A 142 -3.10 -15.53 1.88
N GLY A 143 -3.71 -14.63 1.11
CA GLY A 143 -4.60 -13.62 1.67
C GLY A 143 -5.62 -13.10 0.67
N LEU A 144 -6.77 -12.71 1.21
CA LEU A 144 -7.82 -11.97 0.52
C LEU A 144 -7.93 -10.60 1.17
N GLY A 145 -8.09 -9.57 0.36
CA GLY A 145 -8.12 -8.20 0.85
C GLY A 145 -8.94 -7.28 -0.03
N TYR A 146 -9.17 -6.10 0.50
CA TYR A 146 -9.75 -4.97 -0.18
C TYR A 146 -8.78 -3.80 -0.07
N SER A 147 -8.55 -3.10 -1.18
CA SER A 147 -7.71 -1.90 -1.21
C SER A 147 -8.40 -0.79 -1.98
N SER A 148 -8.15 0.44 -1.55
CA SER A 148 -8.57 1.64 -2.27
C SER A 148 -7.35 2.52 -2.49
N LYS A 149 -7.19 2.98 -3.74
CA LYS A 149 -6.25 4.05 -4.06
C LYS A 149 -7.02 5.22 -4.68
N HIS A 150 -6.70 6.40 -4.22
CA HIS A 150 -7.12 7.65 -4.85
C HIS A 150 -6.09 7.98 -5.93
N VAL A 151 -6.45 8.52 -7.08
CA VAL A 151 -5.49 9.10 -8.04
C VAL A 151 -6.05 10.41 -8.54
N LYS A 152 -5.21 11.45 -8.57
CA LYS A 152 -5.56 12.75 -9.13
C LYS A 152 -4.72 13.01 -10.36
N GLU A 153 -5.39 13.23 -11.46
CA GLU A 153 -4.79 13.59 -12.74
C GLU A 153 -5.21 15.02 -13.08
N ASN A 154 -4.24 15.88 -13.39
CA ASN A 154 -4.51 17.19 -13.97
C ASN A 154 -4.07 17.14 -15.42
N ILE A 155 -5.03 17.31 -16.32
CA ILE A 155 -4.79 17.37 -17.76
C ILE A 155 -4.74 18.83 -18.14
N ARG A 156 -3.59 19.29 -18.63
CA ARG A 156 -3.46 20.61 -19.26
C ARG A 156 -3.55 20.43 -20.76
N SER A 157 -4.45 21.16 -21.39
CA SER A 157 -4.59 21.09 -22.84
C SER A 157 -4.38 22.47 -23.46
N ALA A 158 -3.48 22.54 -24.43
CA ALA A 158 -3.14 23.76 -25.14
C ALA A 158 -3.95 23.85 -26.44
N PHE A 159 -5.26 23.60 -26.40
CA PHE A 159 -6.10 23.77 -27.58
C PHE A 159 -6.30 25.27 -27.87
N PRO A 160 -6.09 25.72 -29.11
CA PRO A 160 -6.50 27.05 -29.52
C PRO A 160 -8.04 27.12 -29.52
N CYS A 161 -8.59 27.70 -28.47
CA CYS A 161 -10.01 28.01 -28.35
C CYS A 161 -10.37 29.25 -29.18
N GLN A 162 -11.51 29.22 -29.86
CA GLN A 162 -11.98 30.37 -30.65
C GLN A 162 -12.71 31.42 -29.79
N VAL A 163 -13.19 31.06 -28.59
CA VAL A 163 -13.96 31.94 -27.70
C VAL A 163 -13.50 31.75 -26.23
N PRO A 164 -13.06 32.82 -25.53
CA PRO A 164 -12.64 32.77 -24.12
C PRO A 164 -13.83 32.76 -23.14
N PRO A 165 -13.66 32.25 -21.90
CA PRO A 165 -12.43 31.73 -21.30
C PRO A 165 -12.19 30.26 -21.63
N CYS A 166 -10.93 29.91 -21.84
CA CYS A 166 -10.51 28.58 -22.25
C CYS A 166 -10.06 27.81 -21.02
N PRO A 167 -10.70 26.67 -20.68
CA PRO A 167 -10.27 25.89 -19.55
C PRO A 167 -8.93 25.22 -19.87
N ASP A 168 -7.85 25.81 -19.36
CA ASP A 168 -6.48 25.33 -19.59
C ASP A 168 -6.16 24.06 -18.78
N ALA A 169 -7.04 23.65 -17.87
CA ALA A 169 -6.84 22.50 -16.99
C ALA A 169 -8.15 21.79 -16.64
N GLU A 170 -8.19 20.49 -16.89
CA GLU A 170 -9.20 19.57 -16.37
C GLU A 170 -8.60 18.72 -15.26
N ARG A 171 -9.39 18.47 -14.20
CA ARG A 171 -8.96 17.66 -13.08
C ARG A 171 -9.84 16.43 -12.94
N TYR A 172 -9.21 15.27 -13.04
CA TYR A 172 -9.84 13.97 -12.87
C TYR A 172 -9.46 13.37 -11.51
N ASP A 173 -10.48 12.82 -10.84
CA ASP A 173 -10.38 12.26 -9.50
C ASP A 173 -10.86 10.81 -9.53
N TYR A 174 -9.91 9.88 -9.53
CA TYR A 174 -10.19 8.46 -9.64
C TYR A 174 -10.14 7.79 -8.27
N ARG A 175 -11.20 7.07 -7.91
CA ARG A 175 -11.25 6.22 -6.72
C ARG A 175 -11.30 4.76 -7.14
N LEU A 176 -10.19 4.06 -6.95
CA LEU A 176 -9.98 2.72 -7.45
C LEU A 176 -10.11 1.72 -6.30
N ASN A 177 -11.32 1.18 -6.16
CA ASN A 177 -11.69 0.18 -5.16
C ASN A 177 -11.52 -1.23 -5.73
N ARG A 178 -10.77 -2.09 -5.03
CA ARG A 178 -10.24 -3.33 -5.61
C ARG A 178 -10.23 -4.44 -4.58
N LEU A 179 -10.69 -5.61 -4.98
CA LEU A 179 -10.43 -6.87 -4.28
C LEU A 179 -9.04 -7.39 -4.68
N SER A 180 -8.32 -7.95 -3.73
CA SER A 180 -6.98 -8.51 -3.92
C SER A 180 -6.93 -9.95 -3.43
N LEU A 181 -6.51 -10.86 -4.29
CA LEU A 181 -6.02 -12.18 -3.89
C LEU A 181 -4.50 -12.15 -3.92
N LYS A 182 -3.84 -12.46 -2.81
CA LYS A 182 -2.39 -12.40 -2.67
C LYS A 182 -1.83 -13.75 -2.26
N VAL A 183 -0.72 -14.13 -2.85
CA VAL A 183 0.10 -15.26 -2.45
C VAL A 183 1.51 -14.74 -2.22
N GLY A 184 2.16 -15.18 -1.14
CA GLY A 184 3.46 -14.65 -0.78
C GLY A 184 4.34 -15.61 0.00
N TRP A 185 5.58 -15.18 0.14
CA TRP A 185 6.63 -15.87 0.86
C TRP A 185 7.20 -14.94 1.92
N GLN A 186 7.33 -15.44 3.14
CA GLN A 186 8.00 -14.76 4.25
C GLN A 186 9.34 -15.44 4.52
N PHE A 187 10.40 -14.64 4.61
CA PHE A 187 11.74 -15.01 5.07
C PHE A 187 11.95 -14.54 6.51
#